data_AF-A0A4Q5LPS5-F1
#
_entry.id   AF-A0A4Q5LPS5-F1
#
_cell.length_a   1.000
_cell.length_b   1.000
_cell.length_c   1.000
_cell.angle_alpha   90.00
_cell.angle_beta   90.00
_cell.angle_gamma   90.00
#
_symmetry.space_group_name_H-M   'P 1'
#
loop_
_entity.id
_entity.type
_entity.pdbx_description
1 polymer ?
#
loop_
_entity_poly.entity_id
_entity_poly.type
_entity_poly.pdbx_seq_one_letter_code
_entity_poly.pdbx_strand_id
1 'polypeptide(L)'
;MKKYISYIALILAGVILVSCHKDKFDYKPGYVGRSKITTYPIITVKGSDYVLVTKGGTYNDPGATAKAGAEDVEVKSSTINVNVAGVYTQTYTATNVDGFSATATRHVVVYDTDAGAAAHDYSGNYARNTNGSVVEVTKIAPGVYSVFNPGGAPGTDLTVIAFNDTGTDFYIPQQNASDGSPTSSSQETSVPAPGGKLAGFNWVIINPTYGPALRIFSKI
;
A
#
# COMPACT_ATOMS: atom_id res chain seq x y z
N MET A 1 -40.97 -33.47 66.18
CA MET A 1 -40.76 -33.46 64.71
C MET A 1 -40.86 -32.05 64.10
N LYS A 2 -41.93 -31.27 64.36
CA LYS A 2 -42.09 -29.89 63.79
C LYS A 2 -40.99 -28.88 64.13
N LYS A 3 -40.40 -28.94 65.34
CA LYS A 3 -39.31 -28.02 65.75
C LYS A 3 -38.03 -28.22 64.92
N TYR A 4 -37.69 -29.46 64.58
CA TYR A 4 -36.50 -29.79 63.77
C TYR A 4 -36.67 -29.39 62.30
N ILE A 5 -37.90 -29.44 61.76
CA ILE A 5 -38.21 -28.97 60.40
C ILE A 5 -38.01 -27.46 60.28
N SER A 6 -38.39 -26.67 61.27
CA SER A 6 -38.10 -25.22 61.29
C SER A 6 -36.60 -24.92 61.37
N TYR A 7 -35.83 -25.66 62.17
CA TYR A 7 -34.38 -25.46 62.22
C TYR A 7 -33.69 -25.86 60.91
N ILE A 8 -34.12 -26.95 60.27
CA ILE A 8 -33.60 -27.36 58.96
C ILE A 8 -33.97 -26.35 57.88
N ALA A 9 -35.19 -25.80 57.88
CA ALA A 9 -35.60 -24.77 56.94
C ALA A 9 -34.81 -23.45 57.12
N LEU A 10 -34.47 -23.08 58.36
CA LEU A 10 -33.69 -21.88 58.68
C LEU A 10 -32.21 -22.02 58.31
N ILE A 11 -31.63 -23.21 58.50
CA ILE A 11 -30.27 -23.55 58.07
C ILE A 11 -30.20 -23.59 56.53
N LEU A 12 -31.17 -24.21 55.87
CA LEU A 12 -31.24 -24.27 54.41
C LEU A 12 -31.44 -22.87 53.80
N ALA A 13 -32.25 -22.01 54.41
CA ALA A 13 -32.40 -20.60 54.02
C ALA A 13 -31.11 -19.78 54.22
N GLY A 14 -30.31 -20.08 55.26
CA GLY A 14 -29.01 -19.42 55.51
C GLY A 14 -27.94 -19.78 54.48
N VAL A 15 -27.94 -21.01 53.95
CA VAL A 15 -27.00 -21.46 52.91
C VAL A 15 -27.31 -20.83 51.54
N ILE A 16 -28.58 -20.46 51.27
CA ILE A 16 -29.01 -19.85 50.01
C ILE A 16 -28.64 -18.35 49.92
N LEU A 17 -28.30 -17.71 51.05
CA LEU A 17 -27.89 -16.29 51.09
C LEU A 17 -26.39 -16.04 50.87
N VAL A 18 -25.59 -17.09 50.69
CA VAL A 18 -24.19 -16.97 50.24
C VAL A 18 -24.19 -16.74 48.72
N SER A 19 -24.72 -15.57 48.36
CA SER A 19 -24.72 -15.03 47.00
C SER A 19 -23.30 -14.89 46.49
N CYS A 20 -23.08 -15.24 45.21
CA CYS A 20 -21.81 -15.17 44.52
C CYS A 20 -21.05 -13.87 44.85
N HIS A 21 -19.87 -13.99 45.44
CA HIS A 21 -18.98 -12.85 45.56
C HIS A 21 -18.47 -12.53 44.14
N LYS A 22 -18.67 -11.30 43.66
CA LYS A 22 -17.94 -10.86 42.48
C LYS A 22 -16.47 -10.77 42.90
N ASP A 23 -15.66 -11.68 42.38
CA ASP A 23 -14.21 -11.61 42.55
C ASP A 23 -13.74 -10.22 42.09
N LYS A 24 -13.14 -9.47 43.01
CA LYS A 24 -12.42 -8.25 42.65
C LYS A 24 -11.10 -8.68 42.02
N PHE A 25 -11.07 -8.68 40.70
CA PHE A 25 -9.85 -8.96 39.98
C PHE A 25 -8.97 -7.70 39.96
N ASP A 26 -7.99 -7.64 40.85
CA ASP A 26 -6.90 -6.67 40.80
C ASP A 26 -5.78 -7.26 39.93
N TYR A 27 -5.72 -6.83 38.66
CA TYR A 27 -4.73 -7.35 37.72
C TYR A 27 -3.42 -6.56 37.82
N LYS A 28 -2.29 -7.27 37.66
CA LYS A 28 -0.98 -6.63 37.49
C LYS A 28 -1.03 -5.62 36.33
N PRO A 29 -0.38 -4.43 36.44
CA PRO A 29 -0.27 -3.50 35.33
C PRO A 29 0.18 -4.18 34.03
N GLY A 30 -0.55 -3.93 32.93
CA GLY A 30 -0.31 -4.54 31.62
C GLY A 30 -0.94 -5.92 31.42
N TYR A 31 -1.84 -6.39 32.31
CA TYR A 31 -2.52 -7.67 32.18
C TYR A 31 -4.04 -7.55 32.39
N VAL A 32 -4.80 -8.42 31.72
CA VAL A 32 -6.22 -8.70 32.01
C VAL A 32 -6.37 -10.21 32.14
N GLY A 33 -6.61 -10.68 33.37
CA GLY A 33 -6.53 -12.10 33.68
C GLY A 33 -5.11 -12.64 33.46
N ARG A 34 -5.00 -13.70 32.64
CA ARG A 34 -3.70 -14.27 32.23
C ARG A 34 -3.13 -13.65 30.95
N SER A 35 -3.90 -12.79 30.28
CA SER A 35 -3.50 -12.17 29.02
C SER A 35 -2.63 -10.95 29.27
N LYS A 36 -1.48 -10.88 28.61
CA LYS A 36 -0.64 -9.68 28.57
C LYS A 36 -1.19 -8.72 27.53
N ILE A 37 -1.36 -7.45 27.88
CA ILE A 37 -1.68 -6.37 26.94
C ILE A 37 -0.41 -6.03 26.17
N THR A 38 -0.51 -5.98 24.85
CA THR A 38 0.57 -5.53 23.98
C THR A 38 0.10 -4.36 23.11
N THR A 39 1.01 -3.46 22.77
CA THR A 39 0.72 -2.31 21.90
C THR A 39 1.59 -2.41 20.66
N TYR A 40 0.95 -2.55 19.50
CA TYR A 40 1.65 -2.64 18.23
C TYR A 40 2.30 -1.29 17.88
N PRO A 41 3.44 -1.29 17.17
CA PRO A 41 4.03 -0.05 16.70
C PRO A 41 3.12 0.66 15.70
N ILE A 42 3.04 1.98 15.81
CA ILE A 42 2.45 2.88 14.81
C ILE A 42 3.62 3.57 14.13
N ILE A 43 3.76 3.37 12.81
CA ILE A 43 4.85 3.94 12.02
C ILE A 43 4.33 5.20 11.30
N THR A 44 5.11 6.28 11.36
CA THR A 44 4.89 7.51 10.61
C THR A 44 6.05 7.73 9.65
N VAL A 45 5.78 7.58 8.34
CA VAL A 45 6.75 7.86 7.28
C VAL A 45 6.90 9.37 7.12
N LYS A 46 8.14 9.87 7.04
CA LYS A 46 8.42 11.32 6.94
C LYS A 46 8.58 11.72 5.48
N GLY A 47 8.01 12.84 5.03
CA GLY A 47 8.18 13.32 3.66
C GLY A 47 7.22 12.65 2.66
N SER A 48 7.50 12.76 1.36
CA SER A 48 6.56 12.33 0.30
C SER A 48 6.42 10.81 0.20
N ASP A 49 5.21 10.33 -0.15
CA ASP A 49 4.94 8.91 -0.38
C ASP A 49 5.58 8.37 -1.68
N TYR A 50 5.82 9.27 -2.64
CA TYR A 50 6.52 9.00 -3.89
C TYR A 50 7.82 9.81 -3.96
N VAL A 51 8.93 9.14 -4.27
CA VAL A 51 10.24 9.75 -4.48
C VAL A 51 10.77 9.35 -5.84
N LEU A 52 11.22 10.34 -6.62
CA LEU A 52 11.81 10.14 -7.94
C LEU A 52 13.33 10.20 -7.81
N VAL A 53 14.03 9.20 -8.37
CA VAL A 53 15.49 9.07 -8.29
C VAL A 53 16.02 8.75 -9.69
N THR A 54 17.03 9.49 -10.16
CA THR A 54 17.69 9.14 -11.42
C THR A 54 18.51 7.86 -11.26
N LYS A 55 18.56 7.03 -12.31
CA LYS A 55 19.39 5.82 -12.34
C LYS A 55 20.86 6.16 -12.04
N GLY A 56 21.46 5.46 -11.07
CA GLY A 56 22.81 5.72 -10.57
C GLY A 56 22.94 6.97 -9.70
N GLY A 57 21.85 7.71 -9.48
CA GLY A 57 21.78 8.85 -8.58
C GLY A 57 21.80 8.44 -7.10
N THR A 58 21.68 9.44 -6.22
CA THR A 58 21.62 9.20 -4.77
C THR A 58 20.18 9.25 -4.27
N TYR A 59 19.76 8.21 -3.56
CA TYR A 59 18.50 8.20 -2.82
C TYR A 59 18.76 8.51 -1.35
N ASN A 60 18.31 9.68 -0.90
CA ASN A 60 18.37 10.08 0.51
C ASN A 60 17.01 9.81 1.13
N ASP A 61 16.88 8.76 1.93
CA ASP A 61 15.62 8.43 2.60
C ASP A 61 15.35 9.40 3.76
N PRO A 62 14.23 10.17 3.74
CA PRO A 62 13.75 10.92 4.90
C PRO A 62 13.53 10.09 6.18
N GLY A 63 13.41 8.77 6.03
CA GLY A 63 13.16 7.82 7.11
C GLY A 63 11.73 7.83 7.64
N ALA A 64 11.54 7.15 8.75
CA ALA A 64 10.28 7.06 9.46
C ALA A 64 10.51 7.03 10.98
N THR A 65 9.48 7.31 11.76
CA THR A 65 9.47 7.16 13.24
C THR A 65 8.40 6.16 13.64
N ALA A 66 8.55 5.51 14.79
CA ALA A 66 7.53 4.60 15.29
C ALA A 66 7.35 4.74 16.80
N LYS A 67 6.11 4.52 17.26
CA LYS A 67 5.76 4.44 18.69
C LYS A 67 4.94 3.21 19.00
N ALA A 68 5.24 2.55 20.11
CA ALA A 68 4.38 1.52 20.71
C ALA A 68 3.79 2.08 22.01
N GLY A 69 2.60 2.68 21.91
CA GLY A 69 2.02 3.45 23.02
C GLY A 69 2.74 4.79 23.18
N ALA A 70 3.32 5.04 24.36
CA ALA A 70 4.09 6.25 24.62
C ALA A 70 5.58 6.14 24.23
N GLU A 71 6.09 4.91 24.10
CA GLU A 71 7.51 4.63 23.89
C GLU A 71 7.89 4.70 22.41
N ASP A 72 9.05 5.30 22.14
CA ASP A 72 9.66 5.29 20.80
C ASP A 72 10.23 3.89 20.49
N VAL A 73 10.06 3.47 19.24
CA VAL A 73 10.54 2.18 18.73
C VAL A 73 11.47 2.43 17.55
N GLU A 74 12.58 1.70 17.52
CA GLU A 74 13.52 1.73 16.40
C GLU A 74 12.81 1.33 15.10
N VAL A 75 13.05 2.11 14.03
CA VAL A 75 12.58 1.79 12.69
C VAL A 75 13.75 1.35 11.84
N LYS A 76 13.60 0.17 11.23
CA LYS A 76 14.52 -0.35 10.22
C LYS A 76 13.92 -0.14 8.84
N SER A 77 14.76 0.21 7.87
CA SER A 77 14.36 0.38 6.47
C SER A 77 15.07 -0.62 5.56
N SER A 78 14.40 -1.06 4.50
CA SER A 78 15.03 -1.82 3.42
C SER A 78 16.00 -0.96 2.61
N THR A 79 16.84 -1.59 1.78
CA THR A 79 17.71 -0.87 0.84
C THR A 79 17.10 -0.88 -0.56
N ILE A 80 17.38 0.17 -1.34
CA ILE A 80 16.89 0.33 -2.72
C ILE A 80 18.08 0.31 -3.67
N ASN A 81 17.98 -0.49 -4.73
CA ASN A 81 19.00 -0.51 -5.79
C ASN A 81 18.69 0.58 -6.82
N VAL A 82 19.38 1.71 -6.69
CA VAL A 82 19.24 2.86 -7.61
C VAL A 82 19.95 2.68 -8.95
N ASN A 83 20.67 1.59 -9.16
CA ASN A 83 21.40 1.35 -10.42
C ASN A 83 20.54 0.70 -11.50
N VAL A 84 19.31 0.31 -11.18
CA VAL A 84 18.36 -0.31 -12.11
C VAL A 84 17.09 0.52 -12.11
N ALA A 85 16.60 0.86 -13.29
CA ALA A 85 15.34 1.57 -13.44
C ALA A 85 14.16 0.66 -13.05
N GLY A 86 13.16 1.22 -12.39
CA GLY A 86 12.00 0.49 -11.91
C GLY A 86 11.28 1.19 -10.78
N VAL A 87 10.18 0.57 -10.32
CA VAL A 87 9.41 1.03 -9.17
C VAL A 87 9.71 0.12 -8.00
N TYR A 88 10.21 0.69 -6.91
CA TYR A 88 10.61 -0.02 -5.71
C TYR A 88 9.74 0.37 -4.53
N THR A 89 9.53 -0.59 -3.64
CA THR A 89 8.86 -0.36 -2.35
C THR A 89 9.92 -0.26 -1.26
N GLN A 90 10.07 0.94 -0.71
CA GLN A 90 10.84 1.17 0.51
C GLN A 90 9.99 0.72 1.69
N THR A 91 10.41 -0.32 2.40
CA THR A 91 9.69 -0.87 3.55
C THR A 91 10.32 -0.38 4.84
N TYR A 92 9.49 0.12 5.75
CA TYR A 92 9.84 0.46 7.12
C TYR A 92 9.24 -0.59 8.04
N THR A 93 10.03 -1.09 9.00
CA THR A 93 9.60 -2.09 9.98
C THR A 93 10.00 -1.64 11.37
N ALA A 94 9.05 -1.69 12.30
CA ALA A 94 9.28 -1.47 13.71
C ALA A 94 8.74 -2.67 14.48
N THR A 95 9.45 -3.11 15.52
CA THR A 95 9.07 -4.26 16.35
C THR A 95 9.04 -3.83 17.81
N ASN A 96 7.90 -4.02 18.48
CA ASN A 96 7.77 -3.66 19.89
C ASN A 96 8.57 -4.62 20.80
N VAL A 97 8.61 -4.31 22.10
CA VAL A 97 9.35 -5.09 23.11
C VAL A 97 8.86 -6.54 23.27
N ASP A 98 7.64 -6.82 22.81
CA ASP A 98 6.99 -8.12 22.87
C ASP A 98 7.21 -8.95 21.60
N GLY A 99 7.90 -8.40 20.60
CA GLY A 99 8.20 -9.07 19.34
C GLY A 99 7.14 -8.89 18.25
N PHE A 100 6.12 -8.05 18.45
CA PHE A 100 5.11 -7.76 17.44
C PHE A 100 5.56 -6.61 16.53
N SER A 101 5.50 -6.84 15.22
CA SER A 101 5.94 -5.88 14.21
C SER A 101 4.80 -5.16 13.52
N ALA A 102 5.07 -3.93 13.07
CA ALA A 102 4.26 -3.22 12.08
C ALA A 102 5.13 -2.83 10.88
N THR A 103 4.48 -2.57 9.74
CA THR A 103 5.16 -2.10 8.53
C THR A 103 4.46 -0.88 7.94
N ALA A 104 5.24 -0.02 7.29
CA ALA A 104 4.77 1.08 6.45
C ALA A 104 5.66 1.14 5.20
N THR A 105 5.19 1.79 4.14
CA THR A 105 5.93 1.80 2.86
C THR A 105 5.97 3.18 2.21
N ARG A 106 6.95 3.35 1.32
CA ARG A 106 7.11 4.46 0.37
C ARG A 106 7.41 3.89 -1.00
N HIS A 107 6.94 4.56 -2.05
CA HIS A 107 7.31 4.25 -3.42
C HIS A 107 8.54 5.06 -3.86
N VAL A 108 9.55 4.36 -4.37
CA VAL A 108 10.77 4.95 -4.94
C VAL A 108 10.83 4.57 -6.42
N VAL A 109 10.74 5.57 -7.30
CA VAL A 109 10.79 5.37 -8.75
C VAL A 109 12.19 5.72 -9.22
N VAL A 110 12.94 4.72 -9.66
CA VAL A 110 14.24 4.89 -10.28
C VAL A 110 14.04 4.96 -11.79
N TYR A 111 14.45 6.04 -12.43
CA TYR A 111 14.17 6.28 -13.85
C TYR A 111 15.42 6.63 -14.64
N ASP A 112 15.42 6.31 -15.93
CA ASP A 112 16.52 6.65 -16.84
C ASP A 112 16.48 8.13 -17.24
N THR A 113 17.62 8.66 -17.65
CA THR A 113 17.80 10.04 -18.12
C THR A 113 18.04 10.11 -19.62
N ASP A 114 17.61 9.07 -20.35
CA ASP A 114 17.74 9.02 -21.80
C ASP A 114 17.11 10.24 -22.48
N ALA A 115 17.77 10.74 -23.53
CA ALA A 115 17.34 11.94 -24.23
C ALA A 115 16.00 11.73 -24.96
N GLY A 116 15.73 10.51 -25.45
CA GLY A 116 14.47 10.12 -26.05
C GLY A 116 13.32 10.18 -25.05
N ALA A 117 13.51 9.62 -23.85
CA ALA A 117 12.54 9.71 -22.75
C ALA A 117 12.21 11.17 -22.36
N ALA A 118 13.23 12.04 -22.36
CA ALA A 118 13.05 13.46 -22.06
C ALA A 118 12.29 14.22 -23.15
N ALA A 119 12.58 13.92 -24.42
CA ALA A 119 11.99 14.58 -25.59
C ALA A 119 10.51 14.23 -25.82
N HIS A 120 10.05 13.08 -25.33
CA HIS A 120 8.66 12.64 -25.47
C HIS A 120 7.81 13.08 -24.28
N ASP A 121 6.55 13.40 -24.56
CA ASP A 121 5.56 13.71 -23.54
C ASP A 121 4.22 13.05 -23.88
N TYR A 122 3.98 11.94 -23.20
CA TYR A 122 2.80 11.10 -23.39
C TYR A 122 1.64 11.50 -22.47
N SER A 123 1.75 12.61 -21.75
CA SER A 123 0.66 13.08 -20.90
C SER A 123 -0.61 13.41 -21.70
N GLY A 124 -1.74 13.31 -21.03
CA GLY A 124 -3.07 13.58 -21.56
C GLY A 124 -4.10 12.51 -21.19
N ASN A 125 -5.31 12.70 -21.71
CA ASN A 125 -6.41 11.78 -21.50
C ASN A 125 -6.52 10.82 -22.69
N TYR A 126 -6.78 9.56 -22.39
CA TYR A 126 -6.97 8.52 -23.39
C TYR A 126 -8.25 7.75 -23.09
N ALA A 127 -9.14 7.66 -24.07
CA ALA A 127 -10.36 6.89 -23.95
C ALA A 127 -10.13 5.45 -24.38
N ARG A 128 -10.60 4.50 -23.58
CA ARG A 128 -10.63 3.09 -23.97
C ARG A 128 -11.64 2.87 -25.09
N ASN A 129 -11.19 2.33 -26.22
CA ASN A 129 -11.99 2.24 -27.44
C ASN A 129 -13.31 1.48 -27.27
N THR A 130 -13.38 0.51 -26.34
CA THR A 130 -14.56 -0.33 -26.15
C THR A 130 -15.68 0.34 -25.36
N ASN A 131 -15.37 1.23 -24.41
CA ASN A 131 -16.36 1.73 -23.44
C ASN A 131 -16.23 3.23 -23.16
N GLY A 132 -15.28 3.93 -23.79
CA GLY A 132 -15.05 5.36 -23.59
C GLY A 132 -14.51 5.74 -22.21
N SER A 133 -14.22 4.79 -21.32
CA SER A 133 -13.66 5.08 -20.00
C SER A 133 -12.29 5.73 -20.15
N VAL A 134 -12.08 6.82 -19.41
CA VAL A 134 -10.88 7.65 -19.52
C VAL A 134 -9.77 7.11 -18.62
N VAL A 135 -8.57 7.11 -19.19
CA VAL A 135 -7.29 6.96 -18.51
C VAL A 135 -6.62 8.31 -18.53
N GLU A 136 -6.17 8.77 -17.36
CA GLU A 136 -5.42 10.01 -17.23
C GLU A 136 -3.93 9.66 -17.07
N VAL A 137 -3.11 10.22 -17.96
CA VAL A 137 -1.65 10.02 -17.96
C VAL A 137 -1.00 11.35 -17.64
N THR A 138 -0.26 11.41 -16.53
CA THR A 138 0.40 12.62 -16.04
C THR A 138 1.90 12.39 -15.99
N LYS A 139 2.69 13.21 -16.70
CA LYS A 139 4.15 13.12 -16.68
C LYS A 139 4.68 13.60 -15.33
N ILE A 140 5.51 12.78 -14.68
CA ILE A 140 6.10 13.10 -13.36
C ILE A 140 7.63 13.20 -13.41
N ALA A 141 8.27 12.59 -14.41
CA ALA A 141 9.70 12.74 -14.71
C ALA A 141 9.94 12.44 -16.20
N PRO A 142 11.15 12.70 -16.75
CA PRO A 142 11.56 12.17 -18.06
C PRO A 142 11.26 10.68 -18.17
N GLY A 143 10.47 10.28 -19.17
CA GLY A 143 10.06 8.88 -19.35
C GLY A 143 9.16 8.30 -18.26
N VAL A 144 8.70 9.05 -17.25
CA VAL A 144 7.88 8.49 -16.16
C VAL A 144 6.53 9.18 -16.08
N TYR A 145 5.48 8.38 -15.96
CA TYR A 145 4.09 8.84 -15.93
C TYR A 145 3.32 8.19 -14.79
N SER A 146 2.53 8.98 -14.07
CA SER A 146 1.43 8.46 -13.24
C SER A 146 0.24 8.19 -14.15
N VAL A 147 -0.34 7.00 -14.05
CA VAL A 147 -1.48 6.57 -14.86
C VAL A 147 -2.64 6.23 -13.95
N PHE A 148 -3.69 7.05 -13.99
CA PHE A 148 -4.94 6.81 -13.29
C PHE A 148 -5.90 6.01 -14.18
N ASN A 149 -6.56 5.01 -13.59
CA ASN A 149 -7.44 4.06 -14.26
C ASN A 149 -6.75 3.32 -15.43
N PRO A 150 -5.60 2.65 -15.24
CA PRO A 150 -4.83 2.02 -16.33
C PRO A 150 -5.61 0.93 -17.08
N GLY A 151 -6.69 0.42 -16.48
CA GLY A 151 -7.59 -0.54 -17.10
C GLY A 151 -8.67 0.05 -18.01
N GLY A 152 -8.93 1.36 -17.94
CA GLY A 152 -10.09 1.99 -18.57
C GLY A 152 -11.40 1.34 -18.16
N ALA A 153 -11.60 1.14 -16.86
CA ALA A 153 -12.83 0.58 -16.30
C ALA A 153 -13.61 1.68 -15.56
N PRO A 154 -14.95 1.68 -15.62
CA PRO A 154 -15.76 2.62 -14.87
C PRO A 154 -15.65 2.35 -13.35
N GLY A 155 -15.57 3.41 -12.55
CA GLY A 155 -15.55 3.33 -11.07
C GLY A 155 -14.29 2.70 -10.48
N THR A 156 -13.17 2.75 -11.21
CA THR A 156 -11.89 2.19 -10.76
C THR A 156 -10.90 3.30 -10.40
N ASP A 157 -10.43 3.29 -9.15
CA ASP A 157 -9.48 4.27 -8.61
C ASP A 157 -8.08 3.66 -8.45
N LEU A 158 -7.61 2.98 -9.50
CA LEU A 158 -6.28 2.37 -9.52
C LEU A 158 -5.28 3.34 -10.15
N THR A 159 -4.17 3.59 -9.47
CA THR A 159 -3.04 4.38 -10.00
C THR A 159 -1.79 3.51 -10.07
N VAL A 160 -1.06 3.63 -11.18
CA VAL A 160 0.22 2.94 -11.42
C VAL A 160 1.23 3.93 -12.01
N ILE A 161 2.50 3.56 -11.95
CA ILE A 161 3.56 4.25 -12.68
C ILE A 161 3.82 3.54 -14.01
N ALA A 162 3.86 4.29 -15.10
CA ALA A 162 4.27 3.81 -16.41
C ALA A 162 5.58 4.47 -16.86
N PHE A 163 6.36 3.72 -17.60
CA PHE A 163 7.69 4.08 -18.09
C PHE A 163 7.65 4.25 -19.61
N ASN A 164 8.55 5.09 -20.11
CA ASN A 164 8.92 5.30 -21.51
C ASN A 164 10.40 5.65 -21.57
N ASP A 165 11.24 4.64 -21.37
CA ASP A 165 12.67 4.81 -21.17
C ASP A 165 13.42 5.24 -22.44
N THR A 166 12.88 4.91 -23.61
CA THR A 166 13.52 5.13 -24.92
C THR A 166 12.82 6.20 -25.76
N GLY A 167 11.65 6.66 -25.32
CA GLY A 167 10.77 7.52 -26.10
C GLY A 167 9.73 6.76 -26.94
N THR A 168 9.86 5.45 -27.12
CA THR A 168 8.92 4.61 -27.91
C THR A 168 8.16 3.55 -27.13
N ASP A 169 8.61 3.22 -25.92
CA ASP A 169 8.17 2.01 -25.22
C ASP A 169 7.31 2.40 -24.01
N PHE A 170 5.99 2.54 -24.17
CA PHE A 170 5.11 2.91 -23.06
C PHE A 170 4.55 1.67 -22.35
N TYR A 171 4.99 1.42 -21.12
CA TYR A 171 4.64 0.20 -20.38
C TYR A 171 4.54 0.43 -18.87
N ILE A 172 3.93 -0.51 -18.14
CA ILE A 172 3.84 -0.52 -16.68
C ILE A 172 4.83 -1.56 -16.15
N PRO A 173 5.97 -1.16 -15.54
CA PRO A 173 6.89 -2.11 -14.92
C PRO A 173 6.21 -2.81 -13.73
N GLN A 174 6.78 -3.94 -13.32
CA GLN A 174 6.34 -4.65 -12.12
C GLN A 174 6.41 -3.73 -10.89
N GLN A 175 5.28 -3.56 -10.22
CA GLN A 175 5.14 -2.72 -9.04
C GLN A 175 3.94 -3.14 -8.19
N ASN A 176 3.74 -2.49 -7.06
CA ASN A 176 2.44 -2.48 -6.39
C ASN A 176 1.71 -1.20 -6.81
N ALA A 177 0.45 -1.35 -7.23
CA ALA A 177 -0.41 -0.21 -7.53
C ALA A 177 -0.86 0.52 -6.24
N SER A 178 -1.62 1.61 -6.40
CA SER A 178 -2.11 2.43 -5.27
C SER A 178 -2.93 1.67 -4.22
N ASP A 179 -3.53 0.54 -4.57
CA ASP A 179 -4.28 -0.35 -3.67
C ASP A 179 -3.40 -1.46 -3.05
N GLY A 180 -2.09 -1.45 -3.34
CA GLY A 180 -1.13 -2.46 -2.89
C GLY A 180 -1.08 -3.73 -3.75
N SER A 181 -1.91 -3.84 -4.79
CA SER A 181 -1.96 -5.04 -5.63
C SER A 181 -0.77 -5.12 -6.61
N PRO A 182 -0.16 -6.30 -6.80
CA PRO A 182 0.92 -6.46 -7.76
C PRO A 182 0.39 -6.21 -9.17
N THR A 183 1.05 -5.30 -9.89
CA THR A 183 0.59 -4.82 -11.19
C THR A 183 1.77 -4.65 -12.16
N SER A 184 1.57 -5.08 -13.40
CA SER A 184 2.43 -4.77 -14.55
C SER A 184 1.59 -4.77 -15.83
N SER A 185 2.23 -4.49 -16.97
CA SER A 185 1.63 -4.70 -18.28
C SER A 185 2.30 -5.84 -19.06
N SER A 186 1.67 -6.23 -20.17
CA SER A 186 2.26 -7.02 -21.26
C SER A 186 1.57 -6.67 -22.58
N GLN A 187 2.12 -7.15 -23.71
CA GLN A 187 1.59 -6.90 -25.05
C GLN A 187 1.43 -5.40 -25.33
N GLU A 188 2.45 -4.63 -24.98
CA GLU A 188 2.45 -3.19 -25.10
C GLU A 188 2.68 -2.76 -26.54
N THR A 189 1.97 -1.72 -26.97
CA THR A 189 2.28 -1.02 -28.22
C THR A 189 1.92 0.45 -28.08
N SER A 190 2.84 1.30 -28.50
CA SER A 190 2.66 2.76 -28.58
C SER A 190 2.30 3.17 -30.00
N VAL A 191 1.33 4.08 -30.16
CA VAL A 191 1.02 4.71 -31.45
C VAL A 191 1.56 6.14 -31.42
N PRO A 192 2.71 6.43 -32.06
CA PRO A 192 3.33 7.75 -32.00
C PRO A 192 2.51 8.82 -32.73
N ALA A 193 2.63 10.05 -32.27
CA ALA A 193 2.13 11.26 -32.91
C ALA A 193 3.28 12.26 -33.11
N PRO A 194 3.17 13.21 -34.07
CA PRO A 194 4.18 14.24 -34.29
C PRO A 194 4.53 15.02 -33.03
N GLY A 195 5.79 15.46 -32.93
CA GLY A 195 6.25 16.28 -31.80
C GLY A 195 6.49 15.50 -30.51
N GLY A 196 6.87 14.22 -30.59
CA GLY A 196 7.18 13.39 -29.43
C GLY A 196 5.94 13.07 -28.58
N LYS A 197 4.76 13.05 -29.20
CA LYS A 197 3.48 12.79 -28.55
C LYS A 197 3.02 11.36 -28.80
N LEU A 198 2.03 10.93 -28.04
CA LEU A 198 1.37 9.64 -28.19
C LEU A 198 -0.06 9.86 -28.69
N ALA A 199 -0.45 9.20 -29.79
CA ALA A 199 -1.82 9.19 -30.30
C ALA A 199 -2.70 8.16 -29.60
N GLY A 200 -2.09 7.11 -29.05
CA GLY A 200 -2.78 6.02 -28.38
C GLY A 200 -1.79 4.94 -27.96
N PHE A 201 -2.27 3.97 -27.19
CA PHE A 201 -1.48 2.82 -26.76
C PHE A 201 -2.39 1.63 -26.51
N ASN A 202 -1.79 0.45 -26.39
CA ASN A 202 -2.49 -0.71 -25.87
C ASN A 202 -1.60 -1.52 -24.93
N TRP A 203 -2.25 -2.22 -24.01
CA TRP A 203 -1.62 -3.17 -23.11
C TRP A 203 -2.63 -4.19 -22.56
N VAL A 204 -2.13 -5.31 -22.09
CA VAL A 204 -2.81 -6.21 -21.15
C VAL A 204 -2.34 -5.86 -19.75
N ILE A 205 -3.26 -5.58 -18.83
CA ILE A 205 -2.93 -5.40 -17.41
C ILE A 205 -2.78 -6.77 -16.76
N ILE A 206 -1.63 -6.99 -16.14
CA ILE A 206 -1.35 -8.15 -15.28
C ILE A 206 -1.59 -7.70 -13.84
N ASN A 207 -2.74 -8.06 -13.28
CA ASN A 207 -3.14 -7.74 -11.92
C ASN A 207 -4.22 -8.77 -11.47
N PRO A 208 -4.24 -9.20 -10.19
CA PRO A 208 -5.19 -10.21 -9.70
C PRO A 208 -6.68 -9.91 -9.95
N THR A 209 -7.05 -8.64 -10.07
CA THR A 209 -8.43 -8.18 -10.28
C THR A 209 -8.80 -7.98 -11.75
N TYR A 210 -7.84 -8.13 -12.67
CA TYR A 210 -8.02 -7.89 -14.09
C TYR A 210 -7.95 -9.18 -14.91
N GLY A 211 -8.89 -9.33 -15.86
CA GLY A 211 -8.80 -10.36 -16.89
C GLY A 211 -7.77 -10.05 -17.99
N PRO A 212 -7.40 -11.05 -18.81
CA PRO A 212 -6.30 -10.99 -19.80
C PRO A 212 -6.63 -10.18 -21.06
N ALA A 213 -7.68 -9.37 -21.05
CA ALA A 213 -8.12 -8.63 -22.23
C ALA A 213 -7.09 -7.56 -22.64
N LEU A 214 -6.78 -7.49 -23.94
CA LEU A 214 -6.05 -6.36 -24.52
C LEU A 214 -6.91 -5.10 -24.43
N ARG A 215 -6.33 -4.01 -23.94
CA ARG A 215 -7.00 -2.72 -23.74
C ARG A 215 -6.37 -1.72 -24.68
N ILE A 216 -7.19 -1.14 -25.56
CA ILE A 216 -6.76 -0.22 -26.61
C ILE A 216 -7.31 1.16 -26.26
N PHE A 217 -6.44 2.15 -26.28
CA PHE A 217 -6.73 3.52 -25.89
C PHE A 217 -6.33 4.49 -26.99
N SER A 218 -7.19 5.47 -27.23
CA SER A 218 -6.95 6.56 -28.18
C SER A 218 -6.98 7.88 -27.43
N LYS A 219 -6.09 8.81 -27.79
CA LYS A 219 -6.04 10.15 -27.20
C LYS A 219 -7.32 10.92 -27.48
N ILE A 220 -7.80 11.68 -26.49
CA ILE A 220 -8.98 12.54 -26.57
C ILE A 220 -8.69 13.98 -26.15
#